data_AF-A0A372ZSK3-F1
#
_entry.id   AF-A0A372ZSK3-F1
#
_cell.length_a   1.000
_cell.length_b   1.000
_cell.length_c   1.000
_cell.angle_alpha   90.00
_cell.angle_beta   90.00
_cell.angle_gamma   90.00
#
_symmetry.space_group_name_H-M   'P 1'
#
loop_
_entity.id
_entity.type
_entity.pdbx_description
1 polymer ?
#
loop_
_entity_poly.entity_id
_entity_poly.type
_entity_poly.pdbx_seq_one_letter_code
_entity_poly.pdbx_strand_id
1 'polypeptide(L)'
;MRPEDVPLLFQELAREFADVTGMSVAATGSLARGDHRTGPDGDVVSNLDLIHLVGEDAYVPDVRAVVGRRMRRISDTFGIETTSVIARLPAFRLAGHAHYRISMRPEWFCDGLGLGPEAFDLPGHEDDPRAALAWMMQPVPYYLAKATVQDPPTNLAKARRAATRLADRFDLAGIRDDLDNLPRALRTLIAERGLTPLESTARYLDAPTHPAVAQRVRDAVFVESMGLPSADSMVVLLPSASN
;
A
#
# COMPACT_ATOMS: atom_id res chain seq x y z
N MET A 1 -2.91 19.28 11.02
CA MET A 1 -1.49 19.36 11.43
C MET A 1 -0.80 20.37 10.54
N ARG A 2 0.07 21.24 11.07
CA ARG A 2 0.75 22.23 10.24
C ARG A 2 1.94 21.60 9.50
N PRO A 3 2.34 22.09 8.30
CA PRO A 3 3.46 21.52 7.56
C PRO A 3 4.79 21.52 8.33
N GLU A 4 5.05 22.54 9.16
CA GLU A 4 6.26 22.64 9.97
C GLU A 4 6.37 21.56 11.06
N ASP A 5 5.26 20.90 11.41
CA ASP A 5 5.24 19.85 12.43
C ASP A 5 5.65 18.47 11.84
N VAL A 6 5.75 18.34 10.50
CA VAL A 6 6.10 17.07 9.82
C VAL A 6 7.48 16.50 10.24
N PRO A 7 8.57 17.29 10.34
CA PRO A 7 9.84 16.78 10.84
C PRO A 7 9.75 16.27 12.28
N LEU A 8 9.01 16.98 13.14
CA LEU A 8 8.80 16.58 14.53
C LEU A 8 7.98 15.28 14.62
N LEU A 9 6.95 15.14 13.79
CA LEU A 9 6.17 13.90 13.66
C LEU A 9 7.07 12.70 13.38
N PHE A 10 8.00 12.81 12.43
CA PHE A 10 8.91 11.71 12.11
C PHE A 10 9.92 11.42 13.22
N GLN A 11 10.37 12.42 13.96
CA GLN A 11 11.22 12.21 15.14
C GLN A 11 10.46 11.49 16.26
N GLU A 12 9.21 11.88 16.51
CA GLU A 12 8.37 11.22 17.51
C GLU A 12 8.01 9.80 17.10
N LEU A 13 7.79 9.53 15.81
CA LEU A 13 7.61 8.16 15.32
C LEU A 13 8.85 7.29 15.57
N ALA A 14 10.05 7.80 15.29
CA ALA A 14 11.29 7.07 15.58
C ALA A 14 11.43 6.77 17.08
N ARG A 15 11.11 7.74 17.95
CA ARG A 15 11.12 7.55 19.42
C ARG A 15 10.07 6.55 19.87
N GLU A 16 8.86 6.64 19.33
CA GLU A 16 7.73 5.81 19.70
C GLU A 16 7.91 4.36 19.24
N PHE A 17 8.85 4.05 18.32
CA PHE A 17 9.15 2.66 17.94
C PHE A 17 10.55 2.17 18.35
N ALA A 18 11.35 3.01 19.03
CA ALA A 18 12.75 2.72 19.33
C ALA A 18 12.97 1.45 20.17
N ASP A 19 12.00 1.09 21.02
CA ASP A 19 12.05 -0.07 21.93
C ASP A 19 11.35 -1.31 21.36
N VAL A 20 10.77 -1.24 20.17
CA VAL A 20 10.05 -2.35 19.57
C VAL A 20 11.02 -3.36 18.97
N THR A 21 10.92 -4.62 19.42
CA THR A 21 11.67 -5.75 18.87
C THR A 21 10.73 -6.68 18.09
N GLY A 22 11.25 -7.39 17.09
CA GLY A 22 10.46 -8.33 16.28
C GLY A 22 9.51 -7.69 15.26
N MET A 23 9.63 -6.38 15.02
CA MET A 23 8.86 -5.65 14.02
C MET A 23 9.72 -4.55 13.39
N SER A 24 9.60 -4.36 12.07
CA SER A 24 10.21 -3.22 11.36
C SER A 24 9.12 -2.26 10.87
N VAL A 25 9.31 -0.95 11.04
CA VAL A 25 8.27 0.05 10.80
C VAL A 25 8.78 1.15 9.88
N ALA A 26 8.02 1.47 8.84
CA ALA A 26 8.34 2.56 7.91
C ALA A 26 7.09 3.37 7.54
N ALA A 27 7.29 4.64 7.16
CA ALA A 27 6.22 5.45 6.60
C ALA A 27 5.97 5.08 5.13
N THR A 28 4.73 5.23 4.69
CA THR A 28 4.34 5.14 3.29
C THR A 28 3.37 6.26 2.94
N GLY A 29 2.85 6.24 1.72
CA GLY A 29 1.86 7.22 1.28
C GLY A 29 2.46 8.60 1.03
N SER A 30 1.59 9.60 0.91
CA SER A 30 2.02 10.92 0.44
C SER A 30 2.84 11.71 1.45
N LEU A 31 2.60 11.49 2.74
CA LEU A 31 3.38 12.13 3.79
C LEU A 31 4.84 11.65 3.77
N ALA A 32 5.07 10.35 3.55
CA ALA A 32 6.40 9.76 3.45
C ALA A 32 7.21 10.29 2.25
N ARG A 33 6.55 10.57 1.13
CA ARG A 33 7.20 11.09 -0.09
C ARG A 33 7.40 12.61 -0.09
N GLY A 34 6.83 13.31 0.88
CA GLY A 34 6.81 14.78 0.89
C GLY A 34 5.85 15.40 -0.13
N ASP A 35 4.98 14.62 -0.78
CA ASP A 35 3.94 15.08 -1.72
C ASP A 35 2.57 15.19 -1.04
N HIS A 36 2.55 15.51 0.26
CA HIS A 36 1.32 15.64 1.03
C HIS A 36 0.46 16.80 0.56
N ARG A 37 -0.86 16.60 0.62
CA ARG A 37 -1.86 17.63 0.34
C ARG A 37 -2.01 18.58 1.52
N THR A 38 -2.15 19.86 1.20
CA THR A 38 -2.56 20.92 2.13
C THR A 38 -3.99 21.37 1.83
N GLY A 39 -4.73 21.71 2.87
CA GLY A 39 -6.06 22.28 2.79
C GLY A 39 -6.06 23.79 2.52
N PRO A 40 -7.24 24.42 2.43
CA PRO A 40 -7.37 25.86 2.22
C PRO A 40 -6.66 26.72 3.26
N ASP A 41 -6.61 26.24 4.51
CA ASP A 41 -5.99 26.94 5.64
C ASP A 41 -4.47 26.69 5.74
N GLY A 42 -3.87 26.00 4.77
CA GLY A 42 -2.44 25.65 4.76
C GLY A 42 -2.08 24.39 5.55
N ASP A 43 -3.01 23.84 6.32
CA ASP A 43 -2.82 22.61 7.09
C ASP A 43 -2.68 21.36 6.23
N VAL A 44 -1.86 20.41 6.67
CA VAL A 44 -1.75 19.08 6.08
C VAL A 44 -3.05 18.32 6.30
N VAL A 45 -3.67 17.89 5.19
CA VAL A 45 -4.91 17.07 5.15
C VAL A 45 -4.66 15.64 4.68
N SER A 46 -3.40 15.27 4.48
CA SER A 46 -3.02 13.87 4.24
C SER A 46 -2.96 13.13 5.57
N ASN A 47 -3.39 11.87 5.56
CA ASN A 47 -3.20 10.96 6.67
C ASN A 47 -1.72 10.51 6.76
N LEU A 48 -1.32 10.03 7.93
CA LEU A 48 -0.06 9.31 8.12
C LEU A 48 -0.27 7.83 7.80
N ASP A 49 0.37 7.32 6.76
CA ASP A 49 0.38 5.90 6.45
C ASP A 49 1.66 5.23 6.96
N LEU A 50 1.54 4.12 7.69
CA LEU A 50 2.68 3.30 8.13
C LEU A 50 2.52 1.85 7.69
N ILE A 51 3.64 1.19 7.40
CA ILE A 51 3.72 -0.27 7.28
C ILE A 51 4.52 -0.85 8.45
N HIS A 52 3.99 -1.93 9.02
CA HIS A 52 4.55 -2.68 10.13
C HIS A 52 4.85 -4.11 9.65
N LEU A 53 6.12 -4.44 9.47
CA LEU A 53 6.56 -5.75 9.06
C LEU A 53 6.81 -6.64 10.26
N VAL A 54 6.23 -7.83 10.26
CA VAL A 54 6.42 -8.81 11.33
C VAL A 54 6.82 -10.17 10.77
N GLY A 55 7.49 -10.97 11.60
CA GLY A 55 7.81 -12.35 11.26
C GLY A 55 6.58 -13.20 10.96
N GLU A 56 6.78 -14.35 10.32
CA GLU A 56 5.72 -15.30 9.97
C GLU A 56 4.97 -15.80 11.21
N ASP A 57 5.71 -16.10 12.28
CA ASP A 57 5.16 -16.63 13.53
C ASP A 57 4.59 -15.56 14.47
N ALA A 58 4.64 -14.28 14.12
CA ALA A 58 4.16 -13.23 15.01
C ALA A 58 2.66 -13.40 15.30
N TYR A 59 2.22 -13.14 16.54
CA TYR A 59 0.81 -13.19 16.88
C TYR A 59 0.16 -11.83 16.57
N VAL A 60 -0.59 -11.78 15.47
CA VAL A 60 -1.14 -10.52 14.91
C VAL A 60 -2.02 -9.73 15.90
N PRO A 61 -2.88 -10.35 16.73
CA PRO A 61 -3.64 -9.60 17.73
C PRO A 61 -2.77 -8.78 18.69
N ASP A 62 -1.62 -9.33 19.12
CA ASP A 62 -0.70 -8.62 20.01
C ASP A 62 0.00 -7.47 19.27
N VAL A 63 0.44 -7.72 18.04
CA VAL A 63 1.02 -6.67 17.17
C VAL A 63 0.02 -5.53 16.98
N ARG A 64 -1.24 -5.85 16.65
CA ARG A 64 -2.33 -4.86 16.51
C ARG A 64 -2.53 -4.05 17.77
N ALA A 65 -2.49 -4.69 18.95
CA ALA A 65 -2.63 -3.99 20.22
C ALA A 65 -1.47 -3.01 20.47
N VAL A 66 -0.22 -3.41 20.15
CA VAL A 66 0.96 -2.53 20.25
C VAL A 66 0.85 -1.35 19.28
N VAL A 67 0.58 -1.64 17.99
CA VAL A 67 0.42 -0.61 16.95
C VAL A 67 -0.70 0.36 17.32
N GLY A 68 -1.86 -0.15 17.74
CA GLY A 68 -3.00 0.68 18.13
C GLY A 68 -2.68 1.65 19.28
N ARG A 69 -1.98 1.19 20.33
CA ARG A 69 -1.59 2.05 21.45
C ARG A 69 -0.60 3.15 21.02
N ARG A 70 0.45 2.77 20.27
CA ARG A 70 1.49 3.71 19.82
C ARG A 70 0.93 4.74 18.83
N MET A 71 0.07 4.30 17.90
CA MET A 71 -0.56 5.17 16.91
C MET A 71 -1.63 6.09 17.49
N ARG A 72 -2.31 5.68 18.57
CA ARG A 72 -3.23 6.56 19.30
C ARG A 72 -2.51 7.82 19.78
N ARG A 73 -1.34 7.64 20.41
CA ARG A 73 -0.53 8.75 20.91
C ARG A 73 -0.10 9.71 19.79
N ILE A 74 0.38 9.18 18.66
CA ILE A 74 0.79 9.99 17.51
C ILE A 74 -0.40 10.73 16.91
N SER A 75 -1.52 10.03 16.71
CA SER A 75 -2.75 10.61 16.15
C SER A 75 -3.27 11.78 16.98
N ASP A 76 -3.30 11.62 18.30
CA ASP A 76 -3.79 12.64 19.23
C ASP A 76 -2.79 13.81 19.36
N THR A 77 -1.49 13.53 19.43
CA THR A 77 -0.43 14.55 19.61
C THR A 77 -0.36 15.51 18.43
N PHE A 78 -0.48 14.99 17.20
CA PHE A 78 -0.34 15.78 15.98
C PHE A 78 -1.68 16.15 15.34
N GLY A 79 -2.81 15.71 15.91
CA GLY A 79 -4.13 15.92 15.33
C GLY A 79 -4.23 15.40 13.90
N ILE A 80 -3.69 14.19 13.65
CA ILE A 80 -3.62 13.58 12.32
C ILE A 80 -4.27 12.19 12.30
N GLU A 81 -5.02 11.89 11.23
CA GLU A 81 -5.49 10.54 10.97
C GLU A 81 -4.30 9.63 10.67
N THR A 82 -4.27 8.45 11.29
CA THR A 82 -3.23 7.43 11.04
C THR A 82 -3.85 6.18 10.43
N THR A 83 -3.18 5.63 9.42
CA THR A 83 -3.50 4.34 8.82
C THR A 83 -2.25 3.48 8.91
N SER A 84 -2.29 2.46 9.76
CA SER A 84 -1.22 1.48 9.89
C SER A 84 -1.63 0.16 9.28
N VAL A 85 -0.78 -0.41 8.44
CA VAL A 85 -0.96 -1.76 7.89
C VAL A 85 0.11 -2.70 8.45
N ILE A 86 -0.31 -3.85 8.94
CA ILE A 86 0.57 -4.92 9.40
C ILE A 86 0.73 -5.90 8.25
N ALA A 87 1.97 -6.25 7.92
CA ALA A 87 2.30 -7.19 6.86
C ALA A 87 3.24 -8.28 7.39
N ARG A 88 3.00 -9.51 6.95
CA ARG A 88 3.92 -10.63 7.15
C ARG A 88 5.12 -10.47 6.24
N LEU A 89 6.32 -10.72 6.78
CA LEU A 89 7.56 -10.60 6.02
C LEU A 89 7.58 -11.42 4.71
N PRO A 90 7.10 -12.69 4.67
CA PRO A 90 7.02 -13.43 3.42
C PRO A 90 6.17 -12.73 2.35
N ALA A 91 4.98 -12.24 2.72
CA ALA A 91 4.09 -11.54 1.79
C ALA A 91 4.67 -10.20 1.32
N PHE A 92 5.28 -9.43 2.24
CA PHE A 92 5.98 -8.19 1.88
C PHE A 92 7.09 -8.42 0.86
N ARG A 93 7.85 -9.51 1.01
CA ARG A 93 8.90 -9.89 0.04
C ARG A 93 8.30 -10.29 -1.30
N LEU A 94 7.25 -11.13 -1.32
CA LEU A 94 6.58 -11.53 -2.57
C LEU A 94 6.00 -10.33 -3.32
N ALA A 95 5.38 -9.40 -2.60
CA ALA A 95 4.86 -8.16 -3.14
C ALA A 95 5.96 -7.16 -3.56
N GLY A 96 7.23 -7.60 -3.52
CA GLY A 96 8.42 -6.85 -3.88
C GLY A 96 8.36 -6.20 -5.26
N HIS A 97 7.66 -6.85 -6.19
CA HIS A 97 7.47 -6.35 -7.57
C HIS A 97 6.41 -5.27 -7.70
N ALA A 98 5.56 -5.10 -6.69
CA ALA A 98 4.39 -4.25 -6.83
C ALA A 98 4.67 -2.81 -6.41
N HIS A 99 4.11 -1.88 -7.17
CA HIS A 99 4.46 -0.47 -7.13
C HIS A 99 4.15 0.23 -5.78
N TYR A 100 3.34 -0.33 -4.89
CA TYR A 100 3.09 0.31 -3.58
C TYR A 100 4.33 0.35 -2.68
N ARG A 101 5.36 -0.46 -2.93
CA ARG A 101 6.64 -0.38 -2.20
C ARG A 101 7.41 0.90 -2.49
N ILE A 102 7.32 1.44 -3.71
CA ILE A 102 8.01 2.71 -4.03
C ILE A 102 7.36 3.94 -3.39
N SER A 103 6.22 3.76 -2.71
CA SER A 103 5.57 4.81 -1.93
C SER A 103 6.06 4.84 -0.48
N MET A 104 6.99 3.97 -0.10
CA MET A 104 7.56 3.89 1.24
C MET A 104 8.75 4.85 1.40
N ARG A 105 8.88 5.43 2.58
CA ARG A 105 10.15 6.05 3.00
C ARG A 105 11.18 4.92 3.09
N PRO A 106 12.37 5.06 2.47
CA PRO A 106 13.38 4.00 2.47
C PRO A 106 14.02 3.78 3.86
N GLU A 107 13.70 4.64 4.83
CA GLU A 107 14.24 4.60 6.19
C GLU A 107 13.24 3.96 7.15
N TRP A 108 13.72 2.95 7.87
CA TRP A 108 13.02 2.37 9.00
C TRP A 108 13.01 3.34 10.18
N PHE A 109 11.83 3.59 10.77
CA PHE A 109 11.73 4.19 12.11
C PHE A 109 12.24 3.24 13.19
N CYS A 110 12.05 1.94 12.95
CA CYS A 110 12.62 0.85 13.71
C CYS A 110 12.83 -0.34 12.78
N ASP A 111 13.97 -1.02 12.90
CA ASP A 111 14.28 -2.24 12.14
C ASP A 111 14.48 -3.43 13.08
N GLY A 112 13.44 -3.77 13.85
CA GLY A 112 13.48 -4.86 14.81
C GLY A 112 13.61 -6.27 14.20
N LEU A 113 13.51 -6.39 12.87
CA LEU A 113 13.78 -7.62 12.11
C LEU A 113 15.16 -7.65 11.43
N GLY A 114 15.93 -6.56 11.48
CA GLY A 114 17.25 -6.48 10.86
C GLY A 114 17.24 -6.63 9.34
N LEU A 115 16.25 -6.04 8.66
CA LEU A 115 16.07 -6.13 7.22
C LEU A 115 17.07 -5.25 6.45
N GLY A 116 17.55 -4.18 7.07
CA GLY A 116 18.46 -3.21 6.45
C GLY A 116 17.78 -2.29 5.43
N PRO A 117 18.50 -1.28 4.92
CA PRO A 117 17.95 -0.28 4.01
C PRO A 117 17.58 -0.85 2.63
N GLU A 118 18.32 -1.85 2.15
CA GLU A 118 18.10 -2.48 0.84
C GLU A 118 16.82 -3.32 0.79
N ALA A 119 16.18 -3.55 1.94
CA ALA A 119 14.96 -4.32 2.03
C ALA A 119 13.88 -3.84 1.06
N PHE A 120 13.79 -2.53 0.79
CA PHE A 120 12.82 -1.93 -0.14
C PHE A 120 13.19 -2.08 -1.62
N ASP A 121 14.47 -2.29 -1.92
CA ASP A 121 15.02 -2.32 -3.28
C ASP A 121 15.06 -3.74 -3.86
N LEU A 122 14.98 -4.76 -3.01
CA LEU A 122 14.94 -6.14 -3.45
C LEU A 122 13.63 -6.40 -4.23
N PRO A 123 13.69 -6.79 -5.52
CA PRO A 123 12.52 -7.32 -6.20
C PRO A 123 12.00 -8.54 -5.41
N GLY A 124 10.73 -8.89 -5.62
CA GLY A 124 10.23 -10.13 -5.03
C GLY A 124 11.11 -11.31 -5.46
N HIS A 125 11.21 -12.33 -4.62
CA HIS A 125 12.01 -13.54 -4.88
C HIS A 125 11.43 -14.41 -6.01
N GLU A 126 10.80 -13.80 -7.01
CA GLU A 126 10.35 -14.49 -8.22
C GLU A 126 11.38 -14.24 -9.32
N ASP A 127 12.17 -15.27 -9.61
CA ASP A 127 13.01 -15.33 -10.81
C ASP A 127 12.18 -15.45 -12.10
N ASP A 128 10.85 -15.61 -11.99
CA ASP A 128 9.90 -15.72 -13.11
C ASP A 128 9.38 -14.34 -13.56
N PRO A 129 9.75 -13.88 -14.77
CA PRO A 129 9.25 -12.62 -15.34
C PRO A 129 7.72 -12.56 -15.46
N ARG A 130 7.02 -13.69 -15.56
CA ARG A 130 5.56 -13.74 -15.65
C ARG A 130 4.90 -13.40 -14.32
N ALA A 131 5.49 -13.86 -13.23
CA ALA A 131 4.98 -13.62 -11.90
C ALA A 131 5.23 -12.15 -11.49
N ALA A 132 6.42 -11.61 -11.80
CA ALA A 132 6.69 -10.17 -11.69
C ALA A 132 5.72 -9.30 -12.51
N LEU A 133 5.34 -9.74 -13.71
CA LEU A 133 4.35 -9.06 -14.55
C LEU A 133 2.95 -9.09 -13.91
N ALA A 134 2.52 -10.22 -13.35
CA ALA A 134 1.24 -10.35 -12.64
C ALA A 134 1.15 -9.41 -11.42
N TRP A 135 2.23 -9.28 -10.65
CA TRP A 135 2.33 -8.34 -9.54
C TRP A 135 2.27 -6.87 -9.99
N MET A 136 2.98 -6.53 -11.07
CA MET A 136 2.98 -5.18 -11.62
C MET A 136 1.63 -4.77 -12.24
N MET A 137 0.80 -5.74 -12.65
CA MET A 137 -0.56 -5.48 -13.10
C MET A 137 -1.50 -5.08 -11.95
N GLN A 138 -1.34 -5.66 -10.75
CA GLN A 138 -2.25 -5.55 -9.60
C GLN A 138 -2.77 -4.13 -9.28
N PRO A 139 -1.95 -3.06 -9.35
CA PRO A 139 -2.43 -1.71 -9.03
C PRO A 139 -3.50 -1.20 -9.99
N VAL A 140 -3.52 -1.66 -11.25
CA VAL A 140 -4.52 -1.26 -12.25
C VAL A 140 -5.94 -1.67 -11.83
N PRO A 141 -6.28 -2.96 -11.67
CA PRO A 141 -7.60 -3.39 -11.22
C PRO A 141 -7.92 -2.90 -9.81
N TYR A 142 -6.93 -2.76 -8.92
CA TYR A 142 -7.16 -2.18 -7.59
C TYR A 142 -7.72 -0.75 -7.67
N TYR A 143 -7.08 0.13 -8.44
CA TYR A 143 -7.55 1.51 -8.56
C TYR A 143 -8.84 1.63 -9.38
N LEU A 144 -9.06 0.79 -10.38
CA LEU A 144 -10.33 0.74 -11.09
C LEU A 144 -11.47 0.30 -10.16
N ALA A 145 -11.26 -0.73 -9.34
CA ALA A 145 -12.23 -1.16 -8.34
C ALA A 145 -12.51 -0.05 -7.33
N LYS A 146 -11.46 0.62 -6.83
CA LYS A 146 -11.59 1.74 -5.88
C LYS A 146 -12.38 2.92 -6.45
N ALA A 147 -12.24 3.21 -7.75
CA ALA A 147 -12.99 4.27 -8.42
C ALA A 147 -14.52 4.06 -8.40
N THR A 148 -15.00 2.83 -8.15
CA THR A 148 -16.44 2.54 -8.05
C THR A 148 -17.08 3.05 -6.75
N VAL A 149 -16.28 3.34 -5.73
CA VAL A 149 -16.78 3.72 -4.38
C VAL A 149 -16.16 4.99 -3.82
N GLN A 150 -15.00 5.42 -4.33
CA GLN A 150 -14.26 6.55 -3.78
C GLN A 150 -13.58 7.34 -4.89
N ASP A 151 -13.74 8.67 -4.86
CA ASP A 151 -13.04 9.66 -5.71
C ASP A 151 -12.69 9.11 -7.13
N PRO A 152 -13.71 8.89 -7.98
CA PRO A 152 -13.52 8.25 -9.27
C PRO A 152 -12.46 8.93 -10.15
N PRO A 153 -12.44 10.28 -10.31
CA PRO A 153 -11.43 10.95 -11.13
C PRO A 153 -9.99 10.64 -10.69
N THR A 154 -9.71 10.72 -9.39
CA THR A 154 -8.37 10.45 -8.86
C THR A 154 -7.97 9.00 -9.04
N ASN A 155 -8.87 8.06 -8.76
CA ASN A 155 -8.56 6.63 -8.85
C ASN A 155 -8.44 6.15 -10.29
N LEU A 156 -9.24 6.67 -11.23
CA LEU A 156 -9.06 6.42 -12.66
C LEU A 156 -7.71 6.96 -13.16
N ALA A 157 -7.30 8.15 -12.72
CA ALA A 157 -5.98 8.68 -13.05
C ALA A 157 -4.84 7.83 -12.47
N LYS A 158 -4.99 7.28 -11.26
CA LYS A 158 -4.04 6.32 -10.66
C LYS A 158 -3.97 5.01 -11.44
N ALA A 159 -5.11 4.47 -11.88
CA ALA A 159 -5.17 3.27 -12.70
C ALA A 159 -4.44 3.47 -14.05
N ARG A 160 -4.69 4.60 -14.73
CA ARG A 160 -3.97 4.95 -15.97
C ARG A 160 -2.46 5.07 -15.76
N ARG A 161 -2.02 5.78 -14.72
CA ARG A 161 -0.58 5.89 -14.39
C ARG A 161 0.05 4.53 -14.09
N ALA A 162 -0.65 3.66 -13.37
CA ALA A 162 -0.17 2.30 -13.12
C ALA A 162 -0.04 1.50 -14.43
N ALA A 163 -1.02 1.61 -15.34
CA ALA A 163 -0.99 0.95 -16.64
C ALA A 163 0.14 1.48 -17.54
N THR A 164 0.40 2.79 -17.55
CA THR A 164 1.54 3.38 -18.27
C THR A 164 2.87 2.83 -17.74
N ARG A 165 3.06 2.79 -16.42
CA ARG A 165 4.28 2.23 -15.81
C ARG A 165 4.47 0.75 -16.11
N LEU A 166 3.38 -0.03 -16.06
CA LEU A 166 3.37 -1.42 -16.49
C LEU A 166 3.82 -1.54 -17.95
N ALA A 167 3.26 -0.72 -18.85
CA ALA A 167 3.61 -0.72 -20.26
C ALA A 167 5.06 -0.33 -20.50
N ASP A 168 5.56 0.70 -19.81
CA ASP A 168 6.95 1.17 -19.96
C ASP A 168 7.96 0.14 -19.42
N ARG A 169 7.65 -0.52 -18.30
CA ARG A 169 8.55 -1.48 -17.66
C ARG A 169 8.76 -2.76 -18.48
N PHE A 170 7.73 -3.18 -19.21
CA PHE A 170 7.68 -4.46 -19.94
C PHE A 170 7.51 -4.28 -21.46
N ASP A 171 7.62 -3.05 -21.97
CA ASP A 171 7.45 -2.68 -23.38
C ASP A 171 6.14 -3.21 -24.01
N LEU A 172 5.01 -2.89 -23.36
CA LEU A 172 3.68 -3.40 -23.74
C LEU A 172 2.87 -2.36 -24.51
N ALA A 173 3.12 -2.24 -25.83
CA ALA A 173 2.40 -1.31 -26.71
C ALA A 173 0.86 -1.45 -26.60
N GLY A 174 0.35 -2.68 -26.56
CA GLY A 174 -1.09 -2.94 -26.44
C GLY A 174 -1.76 -2.37 -25.19
N ILE A 175 -1.03 -2.21 -24.06
CA ILE A 175 -1.56 -1.52 -22.88
C ILE A 175 -1.57 -0.01 -23.10
N ARG A 176 -0.53 0.54 -23.73
CA ARG A 176 -0.40 1.98 -24.01
C ARG A 176 -1.48 2.47 -24.98
N ASP A 177 -1.81 1.66 -25.97
CA ASP A 177 -2.81 1.96 -26.99
C ASP A 177 -4.26 1.83 -26.47
N ASP A 178 -4.46 1.15 -25.32
CA ASP A 178 -5.77 0.83 -24.78
C ASP A 178 -5.99 1.36 -23.34
N LEU A 179 -5.42 2.52 -23.02
CA LEU A 179 -5.57 3.16 -21.71
C LEU A 179 -7.01 3.56 -21.36
N ASP A 180 -7.89 3.66 -22.36
CA ASP A 180 -9.31 3.94 -22.16
C ASP A 180 -10.14 2.68 -21.84
N ASN A 181 -9.63 1.48 -22.16
CA ASN A 181 -10.27 0.20 -21.82
C ASN A 181 -9.29 -0.78 -21.18
N LEU A 182 -8.74 -0.37 -20.03
CA LEU A 182 -7.82 -1.17 -19.23
C LEU A 182 -8.30 -2.61 -18.93
N PRO A 183 -9.59 -2.89 -18.65
CA PRO A 183 -10.05 -4.28 -18.47
C PRO A 183 -9.84 -5.15 -19.71
N ARG A 184 -10.03 -4.61 -20.93
CA ARG A 184 -9.75 -5.33 -22.17
C ARG A 184 -8.25 -5.51 -22.36
N ALA A 185 -7.47 -4.44 -22.21
CA ALA A 185 -6.03 -4.45 -22.33
C ALA A 185 -5.36 -5.52 -21.43
N LEU A 186 -5.79 -5.61 -20.17
CA LEU A 186 -5.30 -6.61 -19.22
C LEU A 186 -5.70 -8.03 -19.61
N ARG A 187 -6.92 -8.28 -20.09
CA ARG A 187 -7.33 -9.62 -20.56
C ARG A 187 -6.52 -10.07 -21.76
N THR A 188 -6.27 -9.17 -22.71
CA THR A 188 -5.40 -9.45 -23.87
C THR A 188 -3.99 -9.79 -23.41
N LEU A 189 -3.40 -8.98 -22.51
CA LEU A 189 -2.06 -9.23 -21.97
C LEU A 189 -1.96 -10.59 -21.27
N ILE A 190 -2.96 -10.93 -20.43
CA ILE A 190 -3.02 -12.23 -19.74
C ILE A 190 -3.03 -13.38 -20.74
N ALA A 191 -3.86 -13.28 -21.80
CA ALA A 191 -3.97 -14.31 -22.82
C ALA A 191 -2.69 -14.45 -23.65
N GLU A 192 -2.13 -13.34 -24.13
CA GLU A 192 -0.92 -13.33 -24.97
C GLU A 192 0.32 -13.84 -24.25
N ARG A 193 0.43 -13.55 -22.94
CA ARG A 193 1.60 -13.91 -22.14
C ARG A 193 1.40 -15.18 -21.32
N GLY A 194 0.23 -15.81 -21.38
CA GLY A 194 -0.10 -17.01 -20.63
C GLY A 194 0.05 -16.83 -19.12
N LEU A 195 -0.44 -15.70 -18.60
CA LEU A 195 -0.26 -15.33 -17.19
C LEU A 195 -1.33 -15.99 -16.32
N THR A 196 -0.92 -16.36 -15.11
CA THR A 196 -1.86 -16.57 -14.01
C THR A 196 -2.00 -15.26 -13.26
N PRO A 197 -3.14 -14.56 -13.35
CA PRO A 197 -3.31 -13.29 -12.63
C PRO A 197 -3.37 -13.54 -11.12
N LEU A 198 -2.97 -12.53 -10.35
CA LEU A 198 -3.28 -12.47 -8.92
C LEU A 198 -4.81 -12.49 -8.71
N GLU A 199 -5.25 -13.02 -7.57
CA GLU A 199 -6.67 -13.17 -7.20
C GLU A 199 -7.42 -11.83 -7.24
N SER A 200 -6.81 -10.73 -6.80
CA SER A 200 -7.37 -9.39 -6.88
C SER A 200 -7.65 -8.95 -8.32
N THR A 201 -6.70 -9.22 -9.23
CA THR A 201 -6.85 -8.97 -10.67
C THR A 201 -7.93 -9.86 -11.26
N ALA A 202 -7.92 -11.16 -10.95
CA ALA A 202 -8.91 -12.12 -11.43
C ALA A 202 -10.34 -11.71 -11.02
N ARG A 203 -10.56 -11.37 -9.74
CA ARG A 203 -11.85 -10.91 -9.21
C ARG A 203 -12.37 -9.67 -9.92
N TYR A 204 -11.50 -8.69 -10.19
CA TYR A 204 -11.91 -7.49 -10.91
C TYR A 204 -12.29 -7.79 -12.36
N LEU A 205 -11.48 -8.61 -13.06
CA LEU A 205 -11.72 -8.91 -14.46
C LEU A 205 -12.91 -9.85 -14.70
N ASP A 206 -13.25 -10.70 -13.73
CA ASP A 206 -14.44 -11.55 -13.78
C ASP A 206 -15.72 -10.72 -13.72
N ALA A 207 -15.84 -9.83 -12.72
CA ALA A 207 -17.06 -9.06 -12.47
C ALA A 207 -16.77 -7.58 -12.14
N PRO A 208 -16.31 -6.77 -13.11
CA PRO A 208 -15.86 -5.39 -12.87
C PRO A 208 -16.98 -4.43 -12.42
N THR A 209 -18.24 -4.78 -12.67
CA THR A 209 -19.43 -4.00 -12.30
C THR A 209 -20.13 -4.55 -11.04
N HIS A 210 -19.57 -5.57 -10.38
CA HIS A 210 -20.18 -6.14 -9.19
C HIS A 210 -20.28 -5.07 -8.07
N PRO A 211 -21.42 -4.94 -7.35
CA PRO A 211 -21.61 -3.88 -6.34
C PRO A 211 -20.54 -3.87 -5.23
N ALA A 212 -20.02 -5.04 -4.87
CA ALA A 212 -18.94 -5.20 -3.88
C ALA A 212 -17.53 -5.35 -4.50
N VAL A 213 -17.32 -4.98 -5.77
CA VAL A 213 -16.02 -5.20 -6.46
C VAL A 213 -14.86 -4.52 -5.72
N ALA A 214 -15.05 -3.28 -5.24
CA ALA A 214 -14.03 -2.57 -4.47
C ALA A 214 -13.59 -3.35 -3.23
N GLN A 215 -14.55 -3.87 -2.46
CA GLN A 215 -14.29 -4.64 -1.25
C GLN A 215 -13.60 -5.97 -1.57
N ARG A 216 -14.10 -6.72 -2.56
CA ARG A 216 -13.57 -8.03 -2.95
C ARG A 216 -12.13 -7.96 -3.47
N VAL A 217 -11.83 -6.92 -4.25
CA VAL A 217 -10.49 -6.64 -4.78
C VAL A 217 -9.57 -6.17 -3.66
N ARG A 218 -10.02 -5.25 -2.80
CA ARG A 218 -9.25 -4.79 -1.64
C ARG A 218 -8.84 -5.97 -0.75
N ASP A 219 -9.79 -6.84 -0.39
CA ASP A 219 -9.51 -7.95 0.52
C ASP A 219 -8.50 -8.95 -0.08
N ALA A 220 -8.58 -9.19 -1.39
CA ALA A 220 -7.58 -9.99 -2.09
C ALA A 220 -6.20 -9.31 -2.09
N VAL A 221 -6.12 -8.00 -2.38
CA VAL A 221 -4.87 -7.24 -2.31
C VAL A 221 -4.26 -7.31 -0.91
N PHE A 222 -5.05 -7.22 0.15
CA PHE A 222 -4.53 -7.34 1.52
C PHE A 222 -3.93 -8.72 1.79
N VAL A 223 -4.59 -9.80 1.38
CA VAL A 223 -4.03 -11.15 1.54
C VAL A 223 -2.76 -11.32 0.71
N GLU A 224 -2.75 -10.85 -0.55
CA GLU A 224 -1.60 -10.91 -1.44
C GLU A 224 -0.41 -10.11 -0.89
N SER A 225 -0.61 -8.82 -0.60
CA SER A 225 0.45 -7.88 -0.27
C SER A 225 0.89 -7.92 1.19
N MET A 226 -0.03 -8.24 2.10
CA MET A 226 0.20 -8.19 3.55
C MET A 226 0.24 -9.58 4.19
N GLY A 227 -0.21 -10.62 3.49
CA GLY A 227 -0.33 -11.97 4.05
C GLY A 227 -1.43 -12.06 5.11
N LEU A 228 -2.33 -11.08 5.17
CA LEU A 228 -3.36 -10.94 6.19
C LEU A 228 -4.65 -10.36 5.60
N PRO A 229 -5.84 -10.77 6.08
CA PRO A 229 -7.08 -10.08 5.78
C PRO A 229 -7.01 -8.59 6.17
N SER A 230 -7.76 -7.73 5.46
CA SER A 230 -7.79 -6.29 5.74
C SER A 230 -8.16 -5.97 7.19
N ALA A 231 -9.09 -6.74 7.78
CA ALA A 231 -9.51 -6.59 9.17
C ALA A 231 -8.37 -6.83 10.18
N ASP A 232 -7.43 -7.72 9.87
CA ASP A 232 -6.31 -8.08 10.74
C ASP A 232 -5.07 -7.24 10.45
N SER A 233 -4.89 -6.81 9.20
CA SER A 233 -3.77 -5.97 8.79
C SER A 233 -3.96 -4.51 9.20
N MET A 234 -5.15 -3.95 9.00
CA MET A 234 -5.36 -2.50 9.04
C MET A 234 -5.77 -1.99 10.44
N VAL A 235 -5.14 -0.90 10.87
CA VAL A 235 -5.46 -0.15 12.08
C VAL A 235 -5.61 1.32 11.68
N VAL A 236 -6.83 1.83 11.70
CA VAL A 236 -7.14 3.24 11.37
C VAL A 236 -7.54 3.96 12.65
N LEU A 237 -6.92 5.11 12.90
CA LEU A 237 -7.21 5.94 14.07
C LEU A 237 -7.41 7.39 13.62
N LEU A 238 -8.57 7.94 13.95
CA LEU A 238 -8.83 9.37 13.90
C LEU A 238 -8.36 10.02 15.21
N PRO A 239 -7.91 11.28 15.20
CA PRO A 239 -7.59 12.01 16.43
C PRO A 239 -8.76 11.98 17.40
N SER A 240 -8.47 11.80 18.68
CA SER A 240 -9.49 11.94 19.73
C SER A 240 -10.02 13.37 19.74
N ALA A 241 -11.32 13.54 19.95
CA ALA A 241 -11.90 14.88 20.08
C ALA A 241 -11.26 15.58 21.29
N SER A 242 -10.89 16.84 21.11
CA SER A 242 -10.46 17.69 22.22
C SER A 242 -11.63 17.85 23.20
N ASN A 243 -11.43 17.45 24.46
CA ASN A 243 -12.37 17.78 25.55
C ASN A 243 -12.34 19.28 25.86
#